data_AF-A0A7J0GK76-F1
#
_entry.id   AF-A0A7J0GK76-F1
#
_cell.length_a   1.000
_cell.length_b   1.000
_cell.length_c   1.000
_cell.angle_alpha   90.00
_cell.angle_beta   90.00
_cell.angle_gamma   90.00
#
_symmetry.space_group_name_H-M   'P 1'
#
loop_
_entity.id
_entity.type
_entity.pdbx_description
1 polymer ?
#
loop_
_entity_poly.entity_id
_entity_poly.type
_entity_poly.pdbx_seq_one_letter_code
_entity_poly.pdbx_strand_id
1 'polypeptide(L)'
;MGVKAKKAMKKKLKKGSSQLSAASGKDESADFLPLEGGPGRKLPRSETLENTAKTGKSKHFGFIEFESPEVAKIVSECMHNYLMFEHMLQVHLIPPERVHPKLWKGVNRWYKPLDWVQIERKRHNKERTLEENKKMVEGILKRDQRRRKRIEAAGIDYECPEIVGINQPGPKKIRFEEE
;
A
#
# COMPACT_ATOMS: atom_id res chain seq x y z
N MET A 1 -2.52 -55.74 -23.18
CA MET A 1 -2.18 -55.13 -24.50
C MET A 1 -2.22 -53.61 -24.37
N GLY A 2 -1.05 -52.97 -24.40
CA GLY A 2 -0.81 -51.64 -23.84
C GLY A 2 -1.23 -50.44 -24.70
N VAL A 3 -1.50 -49.33 -24.01
CA VAL A 3 -2.07 -48.04 -24.48
C VAL A 3 -1.11 -47.20 -25.35
N LYS A 4 -0.02 -47.78 -25.87
CA LYS A 4 1.05 -47.02 -26.56
C LYS A 4 0.85 -46.81 -28.08
N ALA A 5 -0.22 -47.31 -28.69
CA ALA A 5 -0.43 -47.18 -30.14
C ALA A 5 -1.24 -45.94 -30.59
N LYS A 6 -1.92 -45.21 -29.69
CA LYS A 6 -2.77 -44.07 -30.09
C LYS A 6 -2.05 -42.72 -30.26
N LYS A 7 -0.76 -42.63 -29.88
CA LYS A 7 -0.01 -41.35 -29.88
C LYS A 7 0.73 -41.04 -31.21
N ALA A 8 0.81 -41.98 -32.15
CA ALA A 8 1.63 -41.83 -33.35
C ALA A 8 0.91 -41.24 -34.58
N MET A 9 -0.43 -41.24 -34.65
CA MET A 9 -1.15 -40.87 -35.88
C MET A 9 -1.64 -39.42 -35.96
N LYS A 10 -1.73 -38.67 -34.86
CA LYS A 10 -2.26 -37.28 -34.88
C LYS A 10 -1.19 -36.20 -35.14
N LYS A 11 0.09 -36.58 -35.22
CA LYS A 11 1.22 -35.64 -35.42
C LYS A 11 1.60 -35.41 -36.89
N LYS A 12 0.94 -36.08 -37.85
CA LYS A 12 1.34 -36.03 -39.28
C LYS A 12 0.28 -35.51 -40.27
N LEU A 13 -0.75 -34.78 -39.81
CA LEU A 13 -1.75 -34.18 -40.72
C LEU A 13 -1.79 -32.63 -40.74
N LYS A 14 -0.90 -31.93 -40.06
CA LYS A 14 -0.91 -30.43 -40.03
C LYS A 14 0.36 -29.77 -40.58
N LYS A 15 1.15 -30.51 -41.36
CA LYS A 15 2.39 -30.02 -41.98
C LYS A 15 2.31 -30.28 -43.48
N GLY A 16 1.57 -29.43 -44.19
CA GLY A 16 1.44 -29.52 -45.64
C GLY A 16 0.18 -28.86 -46.18
N SER A 17 0.13 -27.53 -46.17
CA SER A 17 -0.59 -26.75 -47.19
C SER A 17 -0.11 -25.29 -47.10
N SER A 18 0.95 -25.01 -47.86
CA SER A 18 1.10 -23.80 -48.68
C SER A 18 -0.24 -23.48 -49.40
N GLN A 19 -0.62 -22.30 -49.88
CA GLN A 19 0.00 -21.00 -50.17
C GLN A 19 -1.14 -20.09 -50.74
N LEU A 20 -0.94 -18.76 -50.81
CA LEU A 20 -1.69 -17.74 -51.60
C LEU A 20 -3.02 -17.23 -50.98
N SER A 21 -3.32 -15.92 -50.86
CA SER A 21 -3.15 -14.80 -51.80
C SER A 21 -3.12 -13.43 -51.09
N ALA A 22 -2.58 -12.41 -51.77
CA ALA A 22 -2.49 -11.01 -51.37
C ALA A 22 -3.25 -10.10 -52.36
N ALA A 23 -3.55 -8.87 -51.91
CA ALA A 23 -4.08 -7.68 -52.61
C ALA A 23 -5.63 -7.67 -52.81
N SER A 24 -6.39 -6.57 -52.74
CA SER A 24 -6.14 -5.11 -52.73
C SER A 24 -7.46 -4.37 -52.42
N GLY A 25 -7.41 -3.12 -51.92
CA GLY A 25 -8.48 -2.13 -52.13
C GLY A 25 -8.76 -1.19 -50.96
N LYS A 26 -8.23 0.04 -51.03
CA LYS A 26 -8.79 1.24 -50.41
C LYS A 26 -9.99 1.69 -51.28
N ASP A 27 -10.96 2.54 -50.92
CA ASP A 27 -11.04 3.69 -50.02
C ASP A 27 -12.52 3.89 -49.62
N GLU A 28 -12.70 4.79 -48.65
CA GLU A 28 -13.83 5.71 -48.47
C GLU A 28 -14.73 5.57 -47.24
N SER A 29 -14.94 6.76 -46.71
CA SER A 29 -15.43 7.20 -45.42
C SER A 29 -16.91 6.91 -45.19
N ALA A 30 -17.23 6.43 -43.99
CA ALA A 30 -18.48 6.78 -43.34
C ALA A 30 -18.25 6.87 -41.83
N ASP A 31 -18.44 8.09 -41.34
CA ASP A 31 -18.36 8.59 -39.96
C ASP A 31 -19.38 7.95 -39.01
N PHE A 32 -19.29 6.65 -38.73
CA PHE A 32 -20.05 6.05 -37.64
C PHE A 32 -19.21 4.99 -36.91
N LEU A 33 -18.81 5.31 -35.67
CA LEU A 33 -18.30 4.30 -34.74
C LEU A 33 -19.51 3.52 -34.19
N PRO A 34 -19.62 2.20 -34.42
CA PRO A 34 -20.62 1.38 -33.76
C PRO A 34 -20.32 1.32 -32.26
N LEU A 35 -21.34 1.63 -31.43
CA LEU A 35 -21.35 1.51 -29.97
C LEU A 35 -21.39 0.03 -29.51
N GLU A 36 -20.60 -0.83 -30.16
CA GLU A 36 -20.48 -2.24 -29.81
C GLU A 36 -19.03 -2.50 -29.42
N GLY A 37 -18.84 -2.95 -28.18
CA GLY A 37 -17.57 -3.09 -27.49
C GLY A 37 -16.50 -3.81 -28.31
N GLY A 38 -15.63 -3.04 -28.95
CA GLY A 38 -14.36 -3.53 -29.48
C GLY A 38 -13.42 -3.96 -28.34
N PRO A 39 -12.40 -4.78 -28.62
CA PRO A 39 -11.43 -5.21 -27.62
C PRO A 39 -10.80 -3.97 -26.98
N GLY A 40 -10.90 -3.88 -25.65
CA GLY A 40 -10.48 -2.71 -24.88
C GLY A 40 -9.08 -2.27 -25.30
N ARG A 41 -8.97 -1.07 -25.87
CA ARG A 41 -7.68 -0.40 -26.04
C ARG A 41 -7.09 -0.33 -24.64
N LYS A 42 -5.89 -0.88 -24.45
CA LYS A 42 -5.19 -0.77 -23.16
C LYS A 42 -5.08 0.73 -22.86
N LEU A 43 -5.76 1.17 -21.81
CA LEU A 43 -5.60 2.53 -21.31
C LEU A 43 -4.10 2.76 -21.05
N PRO A 44 -3.59 3.99 -21.24
CA PRO A 44 -2.23 4.31 -20.83
C PRO A 44 -2.04 3.86 -19.38
N ARG A 45 -0.88 3.30 -19.09
CA ARG A 45 -0.52 2.72 -17.79
C ARG A 45 -0.49 3.83 -16.73
N SER A 46 -1.67 4.20 -16.21
CA SER A 46 -1.83 5.19 -15.16
C SER A 46 -1.48 4.53 -13.84
N GLU A 47 -0.20 4.50 -13.53
CA GLU A 47 0.27 3.87 -12.31
C GLU A 47 0.60 4.91 -11.26
N THR A 48 -0.45 5.44 -10.66
CA THR A 48 -0.36 6.06 -9.34
C THR A 48 -0.11 4.94 -8.33
N LEU A 49 0.81 5.04 -7.38
CA LEU A 49 0.74 6.00 -6.29
C LEU A 49 2.09 6.02 -5.58
N GLU A 50 2.70 7.19 -5.47
CA GLU A 50 3.66 7.40 -4.41
C GLU A 50 2.92 7.37 -3.07
N ASN A 51 2.99 6.23 -2.40
CA ASN A 51 2.43 6.06 -1.06
C ASN A 51 3.50 6.31 -0.01
N THR A 52 3.09 6.83 1.13
CA THR A 52 3.98 6.95 2.29
C THR A 52 4.34 5.54 2.76
N ALA A 53 5.64 5.18 2.75
CA ALA A 53 6.10 3.83 3.07
C ALA A 53 5.61 3.30 4.44
N LYS A 54 5.39 4.20 5.40
CA LYS A 54 4.91 3.87 6.75
C LYS A 54 3.39 3.67 6.82
N THR A 55 2.60 4.50 6.15
CA THR A 55 1.14 4.57 6.35
C THR A 55 0.33 4.07 5.15
N GLY A 56 0.93 3.96 3.97
CA GLY A 56 0.24 3.58 2.74
C GLY A 56 -0.67 4.65 2.14
N LYS A 57 -0.80 5.82 2.79
CA LYS A 57 -1.55 6.97 2.27
C LYS A 57 -0.86 7.58 1.06
N SER A 58 -1.65 8.10 0.12
CA SER A 58 -1.16 8.85 -1.02
C SER A 58 -0.34 10.06 -0.58
N LYS A 59 0.72 10.39 -1.35
CA LYS A 59 1.51 11.60 -1.15
C LYS A 59 0.99 12.82 -1.92
N HIS A 60 -0.20 12.73 -2.50
CA HIS A 60 -0.84 13.79 -3.30
C HIS A 60 -0.07 14.21 -4.57
N PHE A 61 0.80 13.32 -5.07
CA PHE A 61 1.39 13.43 -6.40
C PHE A 61 1.59 12.02 -6.99
N GLY A 62 1.77 11.95 -8.30
CA GLY A 62 1.99 10.70 -9.02
C GLY A 62 2.62 10.96 -10.38
N PHE A 63 3.01 9.88 -11.05
CA PHE A 63 3.64 9.93 -12.36
C PHE A 63 2.81 9.10 -13.34
N ILE A 64 2.76 9.55 -14.58
CA ILE A 64 2.06 8.87 -15.67
C ILE A 64 3.06 8.74 -16.82
N GLU A 65 3.23 7.53 -17.31
CA GLU A 65 4.04 7.24 -18.50
C GLU A 65 3.11 7.11 -19.70
N PHE A 66 3.34 7.96 -20.70
CA PHE A 66 2.64 7.87 -21.99
C PHE A 66 3.55 7.18 -23.01
N GLU A 67 2.93 6.45 -23.95
CA GLU A 67 3.65 5.80 -25.04
C GLU A 67 4.24 6.81 -26.03
N SER A 68 3.53 7.91 -26.29
CA SER A 68 4.02 8.99 -27.14
C SER A 68 4.27 10.29 -26.37
N PRO A 69 5.37 11.02 -26.67
CA PRO A 69 5.69 12.29 -26.02
C PRO A 69 4.73 13.41 -26.41
N GLU A 70 4.13 13.33 -27.60
CA GLU A 70 3.15 14.30 -28.09
C GLU A 70 1.89 14.32 -27.24
N VAL A 71 1.39 13.15 -26.85
CA VAL A 71 0.23 13.02 -25.97
C VAL A 71 0.55 13.58 -24.59
N ALA A 72 1.76 13.33 -24.06
CA ALA A 72 2.18 13.88 -22.78
C ALA A 72 2.17 15.42 -22.79
N LYS A 73 2.59 16.04 -23.89
CA LYS A 73 2.56 17.49 -24.06
C LYS A 73 1.13 18.03 -24.03
N ILE A 74 0.23 17.46 -24.85
CA ILE A 74 -1.18 17.87 -24.91
C ILE A 74 -1.84 17.75 -23.53
N VAL A 75 -1.65 16.61 -22.85
CA VAL A 75 -2.22 16.39 -21.51
C VAL A 75 -1.69 17.41 -20.51
N SER A 76 -0.39 17.71 -20.54
CA SER A 76 0.19 18.71 -19.64
C SER A 76 -0.40 20.10 -19.87
N GLU A 77 -0.59 20.51 -21.12
CA GLU A 77 -1.20 21.81 -21.46
C GLU A 77 -2.68 21.87 -21.07
N CYS A 78 -3.42 20.79 -21.26
CA CYS A 78 -4.85 20.73 -20.93
C CYS A 78 -5.15 20.64 -19.43
N MET A 79 -4.31 19.97 -18.64
CA MET A 79 -4.59 19.66 -17.22
C MET A 79 -3.79 20.52 -16.24
N HIS A 80 -2.85 21.34 -16.72
CA HIS A 80 -2.08 22.24 -15.85
C HIS A 80 -2.95 23.39 -15.31
N ASN A 81 -2.93 23.57 -14.00
CA ASN A 81 -3.73 24.54 -13.22
C ASN A 81 -5.25 24.31 -13.30
N TYR A 82 -5.68 23.08 -13.58
CA TYR A 82 -7.09 22.75 -13.52
C TYR A 82 -7.55 22.61 -12.06
N LEU A 83 -8.69 23.22 -11.70
CA LEU A 83 -9.25 23.10 -10.35
C LEU A 83 -10.04 21.79 -10.24
N MET A 84 -9.53 20.82 -9.47
CA MET A 84 -10.22 19.56 -9.15
C MET A 84 -10.33 19.38 -7.64
N PHE A 85 -11.53 19.11 -7.14
CA PHE A 85 -11.78 18.78 -5.73
C PHE A 85 -11.14 19.79 -4.76
N GLU A 86 -11.33 21.09 -5.03
CA GLU A 86 -10.77 22.20 -4.24
C GLU A 86 -9.24 22.34 -4.30
N HIS A 87 -8.56 21.52 -5.10
CA HIS A 87 -7.12 21.57 -5.31
C HIS A 87 -6.78 21.98 -6.76
N MET A 88 -5.79 22.86 -6.91
CA MET A 88 -5.22 23.15 -8.22
C MET A 88 -4.28 22.03 -8.63
N LEU A 89 -4.58 21.38 -9.76
CA LEU A 89 -3.76 20.34 -10.33
C LEU A 89 -2.56 20.94 -11.05
N GLN A 90 -1.35 20.65 -10.58
CA GLN A 90 -0.11 21.05 -11.26
C GLN A 90 0.45 19.87 -12.04
N VAL A 91 0.38 19.95 -13.37
CA VAL A 91 0.96 18.95 -14.28
C VAL A 91 2.17 19.53 -14.97
N HIS A 92 3.29 18.81 -14.96
CA HIS A 92 4.53 19.20 -15.62
C HIS A 92 5.12 18.02 -16.39
N LEU A 93 5.70 18.30 -17.55
CA LEU A 93 6.46 17.32 -18.31
C LEU A 93 7.85 17.16 -17.69
N ILE A 94 8.26 15.91 -17.43
CA ILE A 94 9.54 15.60 -16.79
C ILE A 94 10.51 15.09 -17.86
N PRO A 95 11.68 15.73 -18.04
CA PRO A 95 12.74 15.22 -18.90
C PRO A 95 13.25 13.85 -18.40
N PRO A 96 13.65 12.93 -19.30
CA PRO A 96 14.08 11.59 -18.93
C PRO A 96 15.29 11.58 -17.99
N GLU A 97 16.17 12.59 -18.06
CA GLU A 97 17.34 12.73 -17.19
C GLU A 97 16.97 12.96 -15.72
N ARG A 98 15.83 13.60 -15.46
CA ARG A 98 15.34 13.88 -14.10
C ARG A 98 14.51 12.72 -13.54
N VAL A 99 14.22 11.70 -14.35
CA VAL A 99 13.48 10.52 -13.91
C VAL A 99 14.41 9.63 -13.11
N HIS A 100 14.09 9.44 -11.82
CA HIS A 100 14.88 8.56 -10.98
C HIS A 100 14.76 7.09 -11.46
N PRO A 101 15.86 6.33 -11.61
CA PRO A 101 15.84 4.97 -12.19
C PRO A 101 15.09 3.93 -11.35
N LYS A 102 14.66 4.29 -10.12
CA LYS A 102 13.82 3.44 -9.27
C LYS A 102 12.34 3.84 -9.26
N LEU A 103 11.94 4.83 -10.06
CA LEU A 103 10.57 5.34 -10.07
C LEU A 103 9.54 4.24 -10.34
N TRP A 104 9.81 3.42 -11.36
CA TRP A 104 8.94 2.32 -11.76
C TRP A 104 9.20 1.00 -11.02
N LYS A 105 10.10 0.99 -10.02
CA LYS A 105 10.40 -0.23 -9.26
C LYS A 105 9.37 -0.44 -8.16
N GLY A 106 8.64 -1.55 -8.25
CA GLY A 106 7.67 -1.95 -7.22
C GLY A 106 6.30 -1.32 -7.37
N VAL A 107 5.95 -0.83 -8.55
CA VAL A 107 4.65 -0.19 -8.82
C VAL A 107 3.49 -1.18 -8.71
N ASN A 108 3.70 -2.43 -9.10
CA ASN A 108 2.70 -3.51 -8.92
C ASN A 108 2.66 -4.06 -7.48
N ARG A 109 3.34 -3.42 -6.51
CA ARG A 109 3.34 -3.86 -5.11
C ARG A 109 2.20 -3.20 -4.37
N TRP A 110 1.23 -3.98 -3.93
CA TRP A 110 0.21 -3.49 -3.01
C TRP A 110 0.79 -3.24 -1.62
N TYR A 111 0.42 -2.10 -1.03
CA TYR A 111 0.73 -1.81 0.36
C TYR A 111 -0.04 -2.76 1.26
N LYS A 112 0.68 -3.48 2.13
CA LYS A 112 0.08 -4.27 3.21
C LYS A 112 0.22 -3.47 4.50
N PRO A 113 -0.88 -2.93 5.05
CA PRO A 113 -0.82 -2.22 6.32
C PRO A 113 -0.28 -3.14 7.41
N LEU A 114 0.59 -2.59 8.26
CA LEU A 114 1.00 -3.28 9.47
C LEU A 114 -0.19 -3.35 10.44
N ASP A 115 -0.41 -4.52 11.03
CA ASP A 115 -1.41 -4.68 12.07
C ASP A 115 -0.87 -4.11 13.39
N TRP A 116 -1.01 -2.79 13.54
CA TRP A 116 -0.61 -2.06 14.74
C TRP A 116 -1.29 -2.59 16.00
N VAL A 117 -2.54 -3.05 15.89
CA VAL A 117 -3.31 -3.59 17.01
C VAL A 117 -2.65 -4.89 17.49
N GLN A 118 -2.29 -5.80 16.59
CA GLN A 118 -1.58 -7.02 16.97
C GLN A 118 -0.19 -6.74 17.54
N ILE A 119 0.56 -5.82 16.94
CA ILE A 119 1.89 -5.44 17.43
C ILE A 119 1.79 -4.89 18.86
N GLU A 120 0.84 -3.99 19.10
CA GLU A 120 0.68 -3.36 20.41
C GLU A 120 0.11 -4.35 21.44
N ARG A 121 -0.81 -5.24 21.04
CA ARG A 121 -1.25 -6.37 21.89
C ARG A 121 -0.06 -7.22 22.32
N LYS A 122 0.84 -7.57 21.40
CA LYS A 122 2.05 -8.36 21.73
C LYS A 122 2.96 -7.61 22.70
N ARG A 123 3.17 -6.30 22.50
CA ARG A 123 3.98 -5.45 23.41
C ARG A 123 3.38 -5.34 24.80
N HIS A 124 2.08 -5.05 24.88
CA HIS A 124 1.37 -4.92 26.15
C HIS A 124 1.32 -6.25 26.91
N ASN A 125 1.04 -7.35 26.20
CA ASN A 125 0.93 -8.68 26.77
C ASN A 125 2.28 -9.36 27.04
N LYS A 126 3.40 -8.77 26.60
CA LYS A 126 4.75 -9.26 26.92
C LYS A 126 4.89 -9.37 28.43
N GLU A 127 5.31 -10.54 28.90
CA GLU A 127 5.65 -10.76 30.30
C GLU A 127 6.89 -9.93 30.65
N ARG A 128 6.84 -9.29 31.82
CA ARG A 128 7.92 -8.41 32.28
C ARG A 128 8.87 -9.19 33.17
N THR A 129 10.16 -8.97 32.98
CA THR A 129 11.18 -9.50 33.90
C THR A 129 11.16 -8.75 35.23
N LEU A 130 11.83 -9.31 36.26
CA LEU A 130 11.96 -8.69 37.58
C LEU A 130 12.55 -7.27 37.49
N GLU A 131 13.58 -7.09 36.67
CA GLU A 131 14.25 -5.80 36.48
C GLU A 131 13.36 -4.78 35.78
N GLU A 132 12.65 -5.20 34.73
CA GLU A 132 11.68 -4.35 34.03
C GLU A 132 10.54 -3.92 34.97
N ASN A 133 10.10 -4.80 35.87
CA ASN A 133 9.10 -4.48 36.88
C ASN A 133 9.60 -3.50 37.94
N LYS A 134 10.81 -3.68 38.47
CA LYS A 134 11.43 -2.73 39.42
C LYS A 134 11.52 -1.33 38.80
N LYS A 135 12.02 -1.23 37.57
CA LYS A 135 12.08 0.04 36.81
C LYS A 135 10.70 0.68 36.62
N MET A 136 9.68 -0.13 36.36
CA MET A 136 8.30 0.35 36.26
C MET A 136 7.80 0.92 37.60
N VAL A 137 8.01 0.20 38.71
CA VAL A 137 7.59 0.62 40.06
C VAL A 137 8.31 1.91 40.45
N GLU A 138 9.62 2.02 40.24
CA GLU A 138 10.37 3.25 40.46
C GLU A 138 9.81 4.43 39.65
N GLY A 139 9.44 4.19 38.39
CA GLY A 139 8.81 5.20 37.53
C GLY A 139 7.42 5.62 38.03
N ILE A 140 6.67 4.70 38.63
CA ILE A 140 5.38 4.99 39.28
C ILE A 140 5.60 5.87 40.52
N LEU A 141 6.54 5.53 41.40
CA LEU A 141 6.87 6.31 42.59
C LEU A 141 7.34 7.73 42.25
N LYS A 142 8.20 7.88 41.23
CA LYS A 142 8.64 9.20 40.75
C LYS A 142 7.48 10.04 40.20
N ARG A 143 6.53 9.42 39.50
CA ARG A 143 5.33 10.10 39.00
C ARG A 143 4.40 10.50 40.15
N ASP A 144 4.26 9.65 41.17
CA ASP A 144 3.46 9.94 42.35
C ASP A 144 4.02 11.13 43.15
N GLN A 145 5.33 11.14 43.40
CA GLN A 145 6.00 12.29 44.04
C GLN A 145 5.79 13.60 43.27
N ARG A 146 5.88 13.56 41.94
CA ARG A 146 5.58 14.75 41.11
C ARG A 146 4.11 15.17 41.22
N ARG A 147 3.19 14.21 41.34
CA ARG A 147 1.76 14.48 41.52
C ARG A 147 1.49 15.14 42.87
N ARG A 148 2.05 14.60 43.96
CA ARG A 148 1.94 15.16 45.32
C ARG A 148 2.43 16.61 45.37
N LYS A 149 3.62 16.89 44.82
CA LYS A 149 4.16 18.26 44.72
C LYS A 149 3.25 19.21 43.95
N ARG A 150 2.55 18.74 42.91
CA ARG A 150 1.59 19.56 42.15
C ARG A 150 0.30 19.83 42.93
N ILE A 151 -0.16 18.86 43.72
CA ILE A 151 -1.35 18.99 44.57
C ILE A 151 -1.06 19.98 45.72
N GLU A 152 0.10 19.85 46.36
CA GLU A 152 0.58 20.76 47.39
C GLU A 152 0.75 22.19 46.86
N ALA A 153 1.38 22.35 45.68
CA ALA A 153 1.50 23.65 45.02
C ALA A 153 0.15 24.27 44.61
N ALA A 154 -0.88 23.45 44.37
CA ALA A 154 -2.23 23.90 44.11
C ALA A 154 -3.01 24.25 45.40
N GLY A 155 -2.41 24.06 46.58
CA GLY A 155 -3.03 24.34 47.87
C GLY A 155 -4.17 23.37 48.23
N ILE A 156 -4.19 22.19 47.61
CA ILE A 156 -5.23 21.18 47.86
C ILE A 156 -4.74 20.26 48.97
N ASP A 157 -5.48 20.21 50.08
CA ASP A 157 -5.22 19.28 51.16
C ASP A 157 -5.77 17.89 50.79
N TYR A 158 -4.94 17.11 50.09
CA TYR A 158 -5.28 15.75 49.67
C TYR A 158 -4.14 14.78 49.91
N GLU A 159 -4.36 13.87 50.85
CA GLU A 159 -3.46 12.77 51.15
C GLU A 159 -3.62 11.66 50.09
N CYS A 160 -2.61 11.52 49.22
CA CYS A 160 -2.62 10.48 48.19
C CYS A 160 -2.36 9.11 48.83
N PRO A 161 -3.25 8.11 48.64
CA PRO A 161 -3.06 6.78 49.21
C PRO A 161 -1.77 6.13 48.71
N GLU A 162 -1.18 5.27 49.54
CA GLU A 162 0.08 4.59 49.23
C GLU A 162 -0.09 3.65 48.04
N ILE A 163 0.86 3.72 47.11
CA ILE A 163 0.87 2.83 45.95
C ILE A 163 1.42 1.48 46.39
N VAL A 164 0.53 0.53 46.62
CA VAL A 164 0.89 -0.88 46.88
C VAL A 164 1.39 -1.52 45.59
N GLY A 165 2.69 -1.34 45.31
CA GLY A 165 3.37 -1.96 44.19
C GLY A 165 3.68 -3.42 44.52
N ILE A 166 3.14 -4.36 43.75
CA ILE A 166 3.54 -5.77 43.85
C ILE A 166 5.02 -5.87 43.45
N ASN A 167 5.89 -6.19 44.40
CA ASN A 167 7.35 -6.34 44.18
C ASN A 167 7.71 -7.57 43.33
N GLN A 168 6.71 -8.42 43.01
CA GLN A 168 6.86 -9.62 42.20
C GLN A 168 6.12 -9.51 40.85
N PRO A 169 6.65 -10.10 39.77
CA PRO A 169 5.97 -10.19 38.49
C PRO A 169 4.74 -11.09 38.64
N GLY A 170 3.54 -10.51 38.68
CA GLY A 170 2.31 -11.27 38.53
C GLY A 170 2.09 -11.68 37.06
N PRO A 171 1.52 -12.87 36.79
CA PRO A 171 1.07 -13.20 35.44
C PRO A 171 -0.02 -12.22 35.01
N LYS A 172 0.14 -11.61 33.82
CA LYS A 172 -0.84 -10.66 33.28
C LYS A 172 -2.14 -11.32 32.80
N LYS A 173 -2.11 -12.62 32.57
CA LYS A 173 -3.26 -13.40 32.08
C LYS A 173 -3.81 -14.24 33.22
N ILE A 174 -5.11 -14.09 33.46
CA ILE A 174 -5.86 -14.98 34.34
C ILE A 174 -6.01 -16.31 33.60
N ARG A 175 -5.51 -17.39 34.19
CA ARG A 175 -5.81 -18.76 33.73
C ARG A 175 -6.99 -19.24 34.57
N PHE A 176 -8.09 -19.58 33.92
CA PHE A 176 -9.20 -20.27 34.58
C PHE A 176 -8.90 -21.76 34.52
N GLU A 177 -9.03 -22.45 35.64
CA GLU A 177 -8.94 -23.91 35.68
C GLU A 177 -10.26 -24.47 35.13
N GLU A 178 -10.17 -25.39 34.17
CA GLU A 178 -11.33 -26.08 33.60
C GLU A 178 -11.73 -27.19 34.57
N GLU A 179 -12.82 -27.00 35.32
CA GLU A 179 -13.51 -28.04 36.10
C GLU A 179 -14.34 -28.96 35.19
#